data_AF-A0A922D315-F1
#
_entry.id   AF-A0A922D315-F1
#
_cell.length_a   1.000
_cell.length_b   1.000
_cell.length_c   1.000
_cell.angle_alpha   90.00
_cell.angle_beta   90.00
_cell.angle_gamma   90.00
#
_symmetry.space_group_name_H-M   'P 1'
#
loop_
_entity.id
_entity.type
_entity.pdbx_description
1 polymer ?
#
loop_
_entity_poly.entity_id
_entity_poly.type
_entity_poly.pdbx_seq_one_letter_code
_entity_poly.pdbx_strand_id
1 'polypeptide(L)'
;MIIREEKDGSVSYSHRLIRVERPIMRIPTLAIHLDRGINDGFKINTQSHLLPVLATSIKAELNKAVTENGPVETGFQIDGDKVNERTTNNSSKHHSLLLQLLASQIGCKPDDICDFELQVCDTQPSIVAGATKEFIFSGRLDNLCMSFCSLKALIDATSSVSSLEDETGVKMVALFDHEEVGSNSAQGAGSPVMVDALSRITSSFGPDSKVINASCSSDDSKFLLKKGNVHFYSLIDCVLQNIDPGRCLFFCRYSVQTYGF
;
A
#
# COMPACT_ATOMS: atom_id res chain seq x y z
N MET A 1 5.18 -10.60 0.20
CA MET A 1 5.38 -11.94 -0.42
C MET A 1 5.95 -12.88 0.63
N ILE A 2 5.42 -14.11 0.73
CA ILE A 2 5.84 -15.11 1.72
C ILE A 2 6.74 -16.12 1.02
N ILE A 3 7.95 -16.28 1.54
CA ILE A 3 8.98 -17.19 1.02
C ILE A 3 9.24 -18.30 2.04
N ARG A 4 9.33 -19.53 1.55
CA ARG A 4 9.82 -20.68 2.31
C ARG A 4 11.34 -20.75 2.19
N GLU A 5 12.02 -20.86 3.32
CA GLU A 5 13.46 -21.05 3.39
C GLU A 5 13.74 -22.37 4.11
N GLU A 6 14.56 -23.24 3.52
CA GLU A 6 14.97 -24.50 4.13
C GLU A 6 16.48 -24.49 4.37
N LYS A 7 16.88 -24.57 5.65
CA LYS A 7 18.28 -24.55 6.05
C LYS A 7 18.52 -25.56 7.17
N ASP A 8 19.50 -26.43 6.98
CA ASP A 8 19.90 -27.46 7.95
C ASP A 8 18.73 -28.35 8.43
N GLY A 9 17.77 -28.64 7.54
CA GLY A 9 16.57 -29.44 7.84
C GLY A 9 15.47 -28.69 8.60
N SER A 10 15.66 -27.41 8.91
CA SER A 10 14.63 -26.53 9.46
C SER A 10 13.95 -25.73 8.34
N VAL A 11 12.62 -25.64 8.41
CA VAL A 11 11.82 -24.82 7.50
C VAL A 11 11.40 -23.55 8.22
N SER A 12 11.72 -22.40 7.64
CA SER A 12 11.25 -21.09 8.09
C SER A 12 10.46 -20.39 6.99
N TYR A 13 9.65 -19.41 7.40
CA TYR A 13 8.91 -18.55 6.48
C TYR A 13 9.31 -17.11 6.74
N SER A 14 9.58 -16.37 5.65
CA SER A 14 9.94 -14.96 5.72
C SER A 14 9.00 -14.12 4.86
N HIS A 15 8.71 -12.90 5.32
CA HIS A 15 7.97 -11.92 4.54
C HIS A 15 8.95 -10.96 3.85
N ARG A 16 8.83 -10.83 2.53
CA ARG A 16 9.64 -9.91 1.72
C ARG A 16 8.77 -8.97 0.90
N LEU A 17 9.20 -7.71 0.86
CA LEU A 17 8.64 -6.69 -0.01
C LEU A 17 9.34 -6.74 -1.37
N ILE A 18 8.56 -6.52 -2.43
CA ILE A 18 9.05 -6.49 -3.81
C ILE A 18 8.45 -5.30 -4.54
N ARG A 19 9.27 -4.66 -5.37
CA ARG A 19 8.83 -3.62 -6.30
C ARG A 19 9.52 -3.84 -7.63
N VAL A 20 8.73 -4.02 -8.69
CA VAL A 20 9.22 -4.07 -10.06
C VAL A 20 9.16 -2.66 -10.63
N GLU A 21 10.30 -2.01 -10.78
CA GLU A 21 10.35 -0.57 -11.10
C GLU A 21 10.10 -0.24 -12.58
N ARG A 22 10.19 -1.23 -13.47
CA ARG A 22 9.92 -1.08 -14.91
C ARG A 22 8.47 -1.41 -15.25
N PRO A 23 7.87 -0.79 -16.29
CA PRO A 23 6.51 -1.09 -16.72
C PRO A 23 6.43 -2.50 -17.33
N ILE A 24 5.87 -3.44 -16.58
CA ILE A 24 5.73 -4.84 -17.01
C ILE A 24 4.35 -5.19 -17.56
N MET A 25 3.35 -4.34 -17.30
CA MET A 25 1.95 -4.62 -17.62
C MET A 25 1.29 -3.40 -18.24
N ARG A 26 0.27 -3.66 -19.07
CA ARG A 26 -0.59 -2.62 -19.64
C ARG A 26 -2.03 -3.09 -19.73
N ILE A 27 -2.96 -2.21 -19.41
CA ILE A 27 -4.39 -2.40 -19.71
C ILE A 27 -4.69 -1.58 -20.98
N PRO A 28 -4.75 -2.21 -22.17
CA PRO A 28 -5.05 -1.50 -23.41
C PRO A 28 -6.56 -1.20 -23.52
N THR A 29 -6.90 -0.04 -24.08
CA THR A 29 -8.27 0.26 -24.49
C THR A 29 -8.57 -0.32 -25.87
N LEU A 30 -9.84 -0.65 -26.13
CA LEU A 30 -10.31 -1.06 -27.44
C LEU A 30 -10.24 0.13 -28.41
N ALA A 31 -9.85 -0.12 -29.66
CA ALA A 31 -9.81 0.91 -30.69
C ALA A 31 -11.21 1.48 -30.94
N ILE A 32 -11.34 2.81 -31.02
CA ILE A 32 -12.61 3.52 -31.26
C ILE A 32 -13.35 3.04 -32.51
N HIS A 33 -12.64 2.65 -33.57
CA HIS A 33 -13.25 2.12 -34.79
C HIS A 33 -14.08 0.83 -34.55
N LEU A 34 -13.74 0.10 -33.50
CA LEU A 34 -14.41 -1.13 -33.08
C LEU A 34 -15.46 -0.90 -31.98
N ASP A 35 -15.54 0.33 -31.44
CA ASP A 35 -16.51 0.74 -30.43
C ASP A 35 -17.25 2.00 -30.88
N ARG A 36 -18.34 1.78 -31.63
CA ARG A 36 -19.16 2.87 -32.21
C ARG A 36 -19.91 3.69 -31.17
N GLY A 37 -20.04 3.19 -29.94
CA GLY A 37 -20.76 3.84 -28.84
C GLY A 37 -19.86 4.60 -27.86
N ILE A 38 -18.53 4.58 -28.04
CA ILE A 38 -17.60 5.15 -27.05
C ILE A 38 -17.77 6.67 -26.86
N ASN A 39 -18.27 7.37 -27.88
CA ASN A 39 -18.51 8.81 -27.81
C ASN A 39 -19.68 9.17 -26.88
N ASP A 40 -20.59 8.23 -26.61
CA ASP A 40 -21.75 8.42 -25.73
C ASP A 40 -21.44 8.06 -24.26
N GLY A 41 -20.23 7.55 -23.99
CA GLY A 41 -19.75 7.20 -22.66
C GLY A 41 -19.00 5.87 -22.64
N PHE A 42 -17.80 5.87 -22.09
CA PHE A 42 -16.99 4.66 -21.96
C PHE A 42 -17.41 3.85 -20.73
N LYS A 43 -18.21 2.80 -20.94
CA LYS A 43 -18.63 1.89 -19.87
C LYS A 43 -17.62 0.75 -19.70
N ILE A 44 -16.87 0.76 -18.61
CA ILE A 44 -15.88 -0.26 -18.29
C ILE A 44 -16.55 -1.42 -17.53
N ASN A 45 -16.36 -2.64 -18.01
CA ASN A 45 -16.60 -3.84 -17.21
C ASN A 45 -15.33 -4.16 -16.41
N THR A 46 -15.42 -4.11 -15.09
CA THR A 46 -14.25 -4.28 -14.20
C THR A 46 -13.63 -5.67 -14.27
N GLN A 47 -14.40 -6.70 -14.61
CA GLN A 47 -13.93 -8.09 -14.68
C GLN A 47 -13.25 -8.41 -16.02
N SER A 48 -13.83 -7.98 -17.14
CA SER A 48 -13.36 -8.37 -18.48
C SER A 48 -12.43 -7.34 -19.13
N HIS A 49 -12.58 -6.05 -18.84
CA HIS A 49 -11.83 -4.99 -19.52
C HIS A 49 -10.57 -4.55 -18.78
N LEU A 50 -10.43 -4.90 -17.49
CA LEU A 50 -9.27 -4.50 -16.66
C LEU A 50 -8.20 -5.59 -16.53
N LEU A 51 -8.27 -6.65 -17.32
CA LEU A 51 -7.24 -7.69 -17.33
C LEU A 51 -5.94 -7.15 -17.96
N PRO A 52 -4.84 -7.05 -17.21
CA PRO A 52 -3.60 -6.51 -17.73
C PRO A 52 -2.87 -7.52 -18.64
N VAL A 53 -2.28 -7.02 -19.71
CA VAL A 53 -1.40 -7.80 -20.60
C VAL A 53 0.03 -7.72 -20.06
N LEU A 54 0.62 -8.88 -19.78
CA LEU A 54 2.01 -9.03 -19.29
C LEU A 54 2.99 -9.29 -20.45
N ALA A 55 2.69 -10.27 -21.30
CA ALA A 55 3.55 -10.68 -22.42
C ALA A 55 2.76 -11.46 -23.47
N THR A 56 3.34 -11.62 -24.67
CA THR A 56 2.83 -12.55 -25.68
C THR A 56 3.43 -13.95 -25.47
N SER A 57 2.66 -15.00 -25.81
CA SER A 57 3.15 -16.39 -25.75
C SER A 57 4.40 -16.62 -26.60
N ILE A 58 4.43 -16.06 -27.82
CA ILE A 58 5.56 -16.17 -28.75
C ILE A 58 6.86 -15.68 -28.11
N LYS A 59 6.85 -14.50 -27.47
CA LYS A 59 8.06 -13.96 -26.86
C LYS A 59 8.46 -14.73 -25.61
N ALA A 60 7.48 -15.22 -24.84
CA ALA A 60 7.74 -16.05 -23.67
C ALA A 60 8.40 -17.39 -24.04
N GLU A 61 7.90 -18.07 -25.08
CA GLU A 61 8.47 -19.32 -25.60
C GLU A 61 9.87 -19.11 -26.17
N LEU A 62 10.07 -18.03 -26.94
CA LEU A 62 11.39 -17.70 -27.48
C LEU A 62 12.42 -17.49 -26.36
N ASN A 63 12.05 -16.75 -25.31
CA ASN A 63 12.95 -16.52 -24.18
C ASN A 63 13.26 -17.82 -23.42
N LYS A 64 12.29 -18.73 -23.30
CA LYS A 64 12.51 -20.05 -22.69
C LYS A 64 13.56 -20.85 -23.49
N ALA A 65 13.38 -20.93 -24.81
CA ALA A 65 14.30 -21.65 -25.70
C ALA A 65 15.73 -21.06 -25.71
N VAL A 66 15.88 -19.73 -25.60
CA VAL A 66 17.20 -19.09 -25.49
C VAL A 66 17.91 -19.49 -24.19
N THR A 67 17.16 -19.58 -23.09
CA THR A 67 17.71 -19.98 -21.78
C THR A 67 18.18 -21.44 -21.80
N GLU A 68 17.54 -22.29 -22.61
CA GLU A 68 17.88 -23.72 -22.76
C GLU A 68 19.07 -23.97 -23.71
N ASN A 69 19.44 -23.03 -24.60
CA ASN A 69 20.43 -23.26 -25.66
C ASN A 69 21.72 -22.39 -25.63
N GLY A 70 21.81 -21.29 -24.85
CA GLY A 70 23.03 -20.46 -24.59
C GLY A 70 23.62 -19.68 -25.80
N PRO A 71 24.40 -18.56 -25.66
CA PRO A 71 25.27 -18.12 -24.54
C PRO A 71 24.95 -16.72 -23.95
N VAL A 72 25.66 -16.37 -22.87
CA VAL A 72 25.56 -15.15 -22.03
C VAL A 72 25.83 -13.85 -22.79
N GLU A 73 24.85 -12.92 -22.82
CA GLU A 73 25.01 -11.44 -22.72
C GLU A 73 23.64 -10.73 -22.83
N THR A 74 22.99 -10.49 -21.68
CA THR A 74 22.12 -9.34 -21.34
C THR A 74 21.46 -9.59 -19.98
N GLY A 75 22.12 -9.14 -18.91
CA GLY A 75 21.50 -8.73 -17.63
C GLY A 75 20.63 -9.69 -16.80
N PHE A 76 20.35 -10.92 -17.22
CA PHE A 76 19.61 -11.91 -16.43
C PHE A 76 20.48 -13.15 -16.20
N GLN A 77 21.10 -13.23 -15.02
CA GLN A 77 21.74 -14.47 -14.55
C GLN A 77 20.68 -15.35 -13.90
N ILE A 78 20.36 -16.46 -14.53
CA ILE A 78 19.56 -17.55 -13.97
C ILE A 78 20.56 -18.66 -13.66
N ASP A 79 20.71 -18.99 -12.38
CA ASP A 79 21.55 -20.09 -11.93
C ASP A 79 20.90 -21.42 -12.35
N GLY A 80 21.63 -22.17 -13.15
CA GLY A 80 21.13 -23.33 -13.88
C GLY A 80 21.15 -24.57 -13.01
N ASP A 81 20.02 -24.87 -12.37
CA ASP A 81 19.75 -26.21 -11.87
C ASP A 81 18.78 -26.92 -12.81
N LYS A 82 19.22 -28.05 -13.37
CA LYS A 82 18.52 -28.81 -14.41
C LYS A 82 17.17 -29.30 -13.87
N VAL A 83 16.08 -28.65 -14.25
CA VAL A 83 14.73 -29.17 -14.02
C VAL A 83 14.46 -30.28 -15.03
N ASN A 84 14.71 -31.52 -14.60
CA ASN A 84 14.21 -32.70 -15.29
C ASN A 84 12.69 -32.60 -15.42
N GLU A 85 12.21 -32.76 -16.66
CA GLU A 85 10.81 -33.02 -16.97
C GLU A 85 10.35 -34.30 -16.26
N ARG A 86 9.83 -34.14 -15.04
CA ARG A 86 8.89 -35.06 -14.43
C ARG A 86 7.69 -34.27 -13.99
N THR A 87 6.68 -34.35 -14.85
CA THR A 87 5.26 -34.10 -14.65
C THR A 87 4.83 -34.22 -13.19
N THR A 88 4.89 -33.12 -12.44
CA THR A 88 3.89 -32.84 -11.42
C THR A 88 2.91 -31.88 -12.05
N ASN A 89 1.66 -32.34 -12.24
CA ASN A 89 0.50 -31.51 -12.50
C ASN A 89 0.26 -30.56 -11.31
N ASN A 90 1.19 -29.66 -11.02
CA ASN A 90 0.93 -28.53 -10.16
C ASN A 90 0.22 -27.52 -11.05
N SER A 91 -1.10 -27.47 -10.90
CA SER A 91 -1.94 -26.38 -11.41
C SER A 91 -1.47 -25.08 -10.77
N SER A 92 -0.40 -24.49 -11.32
CA SER A 92 0.10 -23.21 -10.89
C SER A 92 -1.02 -22.20 -11.06
N LYS A 93 -1.43 -21.56 -9.97
CA LYS A 93 -2.49 -20.54 -9.97
C LYS A 93 -2.13 -19.31 -10.81
N HIS A 94 -0.84 -19.16 -11.14
CA HIS A 94 -0.30 -18.02 -11.87
C HIS A 94 0.56 -18.45 -13.06
N HIS A 95 0.65 -17.57 -14.06
CA HIS A 95 1.50 -17.79 -15.22
C HIS A 95 2.97 -17.88 -14.80
N SER A 96 3.71 -18.88 -15.31
CA SER A 96 5.10 -19.16 -14.93
C SER A 96 6.03 -17.95 -15.08
N LEU A 97 5.86 -17.17 -16.15
CA LEU A 97 6.60 -15.92 -16.39
C LEU A 97 6.50 -14.92 -15.21
N LEU A 98 5.33 -14.78 -14.58
CA LEU A 98 5.16 -13.90 -13.43
C LEU A 98 5.94 -14.44 -12.22
N LEU A 99 5.79 -15.73 -11.92
CA LEU A 99 6.49 -16.36 -10.80
C LEU A 99 8.01 -16.29 -10.97
N GLN A 100 8.52 -16.53 -12.18
CA GLN A 100 9.94 -16.39 -12.50
C GLN A 100 10.43 -14.95 -12.33
N LEU A 101 9.62 -13.97 -12.76
CA LEU A 101 9.96 -12.56 -12.60
C LEU A 101 10.08 -12.21 -11.11
N LEU A 102 9.09 -12.57 -10.30
CA LEU A 102 9.10 -12.31 -8.85
C LEU A 102 10.25 -13.04 -8.15
N ALA A 103 10.47 -14.30 -8.49
CA ALA A 103 11.54 -15.13 -7.94
C ALA A 103 12.92 -14.52 -8.23
N SER A 104 13.15 -14.07 -9.47
CA SER A 104 14.41 -13.44 -9.89
C SER A 104 14.71 -12.13 -9.15
N GLN A 105 13.68 -11.33 -8.85
CA GLN A 105 13.83 -10.06 -8.13
C GLN A 105 14.23 -10.26 -6.66
N ILE A 106 13.78 -11.37 -6.05
CA ILE A 106 14.06 -11.69 -4.65
C ILE A 106 15.27 -12.62 -4.49
N GLY A 107 15.69 -13.30 -5.56
CA GLY A 107 16.80 -14.25 -5.52
C GLY A 107 16.41 -15.60 -4.91
N CYS A 108 15.20 -16.09 -5.20
CA CYS A 108 14.70 -17.40 -4.77
C CYS A 108 14.25 -18.25 -5.96
N LYS A 109 13.88 -19.52 -5.73
CA LYS A 109 13.25 -20.36 -6.76
C LYS A 109 11.75 -20.05 -6.82
N PRO A 110 11.08 -20.16 -7.98
CA PRO A 110 9.62 -20.00 -8.07
C PRO A 110 8.84 -20.89 -7.09
N ASP A 111 9.36 -22.09 -6.80
CA ASP A 111 8.75 -23.05 -5.87
C ASP A 111 8.90 -22.66 -4.38
N ASP A 112 9.79 -21.71 -4.06
CA ASP A 112 9.94 -21.18 -2.70
C ASP A 112 8.86 -20.13 -2.37
N ILE A 113 8.13 -19.64 -3.39
CA ILE A 113 7.07 -18.65 -3.23
C ILE A 113 5.80 -19.34 -2.74
N CYS A 114 5.47 -19.14 -1.47
CA CYS A 114 4.26 -19.71 -0.87
C CYS A 114 2.99 -18.94 -1.27
N ASP A 115 3.06 -17.61 -1.14
CA ASP A 115 1.92 -16.73 -1.38
C ASP A 115 2.40 -15.27 -1.58
N PHE A 116 1.57 -14.44 -2.17
CA PHE A 116 1.83 -13.01 -2.29
C PHE A 116 0.57 -12.17 -2.37
N GLU A 117 0.68 -10.95 -1.85
CA GLU A 117 -0.22 -9.87 -2.12
C GLU A 117 0.53 -8.85 -2.98
N LEU A 118 0.04 -8.58 -4.18
CA LEU A 118 0.64 -7.66 -5.15
C LEU A 118 -0.40 -6.66 -5.61
N GLN A 119 0.01 -5.40 -5.68
CA GLN A 119 -0.79 -4.31 -6.21
C GLN A 119 -0.15 -3.81 -7.50
N VAL A 120 -0.96 -3.55 -8.52
CA VAL A 120 -0.50 -2.88 -9.74
C VAL A 120 -0.44 -1.40 -9.46
N CYS A 121 0.70 -0.77 -9.75
CA CYS A 121 0.89 0.66 -9.60
C CYS A 121 1.45 1.26 -10.87
N ASP A 122 1.12 2.53 -11.11
CA ASP A 122 1.74 3.29 -12.19
C ASP A 122 3.24 3.45 -11.93
N THR A 123 4.04 3.23 -12.98
CA THR A 123 5.49 3.41 -12.97
C THR A 123 5.91 4.85 -13.23
N GLN A 124 4.99 5.71 -13.68
CA GLN A 124 5.27 7.13 -13.87
C GLN A 124 5.62 7.79 -12.52
N PRO A 125 6.81 8.42 -12.39
CA PRO A 125 7.19 9.11 -11.15
C PRO A 125 6.31 10.32 -10.87
N SER A 126 6.12 10.63 -9.58
CA SER A 126 5.46 11.85 -9.13
C SER A 126 6.28 13.09 -9.48
N ILE A 127 5.62 14.18 -9.91
CA ILE A 127 6.27 15.43 -10.32
C ILE A 127 5.54 16.68 -9.81
N VAL A 128 6.27 17.78 -9.71
CA VAL A 128 5.69 19.13 -9.59
C VAL A 128 5.38 19.64 -11.00
N ALA A 129 4.15 20.07 -11.23
CA ALA A 129 3.59 20.37 -12.55
C ALA A 129 2.76 21.67 -12.58
N GLY A 130 2.26 22.02 -13.77
CA GLY A 130 1.58 23.28 -14.05
C GLY A 130 2.51 24.34 -14.62
N ALA A 131 1.96 25.33 -15.33
CA ALA A 131 2.73 26.40 -15.97
C ALA A 131 3.62 27.19 -14.98
N THR A 132 3.16 27.28 -13.73
CA THR A 132 3.75 27.97 -12.58
C THR A 132 4.36 27.01 -11.55
N LYS A 133 4.33 25.69 -11.80
CA LYS A 133 4.80 24.64 -10.86
C LYS A 133 4.05 24.60 -9.51
N GLU A 134 2.75 24.86 -9.53
CA GLU A 134 1.91 24.89 -8.31
C GLU A 134 1.16 23.57 -8.02
N PHE A 135 1.21 22.60 -8.94
CA PHE A 135 0.50 21.32 -8.78
C PHE A 135 1.44 20.16 -8.47
N ILE A 136 0.92 19.14 -7.79
CA ILE A 136 1.59 17.84 -7.60
C ILE A 136 0.82 16.80 -8.40
N PHE A 137 1.47 16.20 -9.39
CA PHE A 137 0.94 15.05 -10.12
C PHE A 137 1.54 13.78 -9.52
N SER A 138 0.70 12.99 -8.86
CA SER A 138 1.10 11.74 -8.22
C SER A 138 -0.10 10.80 -8.16
N GLY A 139 0.15 9.50 -8.37
CA GLY A 139 -0.81 8.48 -7.96
C GLY A 139 -0.88 8.39 -6.43
N ARG A 140 -2.00 7.83 -5.93
CA ARG A 140 -2.22 7.49 -4.51
C ARG A 140 -2.09 8.68 -3.53
N LEU A 141 -2.39 9.90 -3.99
CA LEU A 141 -2.44 11.06 -3.09
C LEU A 141 -3.43 10.82 -1.95
N ASP A 142 -4.58 10.25 -2.30
CA ASP A 142 -5.52 9.68 -1.33
C ASP A 142 -5.01 8.30 -0.86
N ASN A 143 -4.68 8.07 0.41
CA ASN A 143 -4.48 9.05 1.48
C ASN A 143 -3.00 9.16 1.93
N LEU A 144 -2.06 8.81 1.04
CA LEU A 144 -0.62 8.85 1.37
C LEU A 144 -0.13 10.27 1.64
N CYS A 145 -0.73 11.29 1.02
CA CYS A 145 -0.34 12.69 1.26
C CYS A 145 -0.56 13.07 2.73
N MET A 146 -1.73 12.74 3.29
CA MET A 146 -2.02 13.04 4.70
C MET A 146 -1.23 12.15 5.65
N SER A 147 -1.05 10.88 5.29
CA SER A 147 -0.20 9.96 6.07
C SER A 147 1.23 10.50 6.20
N PHE A 148 1.81 10.99 5.09
CA PHE A 148 3.12 11.64 5.07
C PHE A 148 3.14 12.90 5.93
N CYS A 149 2.18 13.81 5.74
CA CYS A 149 2.10 15.06 6.49
C CYS A 149 1.95 14.81 8.01
N SER A 150 1.13 13.84 8.40
CA SER A 150 0.90 13.48 9.81
C SER A 150 2.18 12.95 10.46
N LEU A 151 2.85 12.01 9.78
CA LEU A 151 4.11 11.45 10.26
C LEU A 151 5.21 12.51 10.30
N LYS A 152 5.31 13.35 9.27
CA LYS A 152 6.28 14.45 9.22
C LYS A 152 6.04 15.46 10.34
N ALA A 153 4.79 15.83 10.60
CA ALA A 153 4.43 16.71 11.70
C ALA A 153 4.79 16.10 13.07
N LEU A 154 4.57 14.80 13.27
CA LEU A 154 4.97 14.11 14.51
C LEU A 154 6.50 14.14 14.69
N ILE A 155 7.26 13.85 13.63
CA ILE A 155 8.73 13.92 13.65
C ILE A 155 9.20 15.34 13.95
N ASP A 156 8.64 16.35 13.29
CA ASP A 156 9.04 17.74 13.48
C ASP A 156 8.70 18.24 14.89
N ALA A 157 7.54 17.84 15.43
CA ALA A 157 7.09 18.15 16.78
C ALA A 157 7.87 17.42 17.89
N THR A 158 8.73 16.47 17.54
CA THR A 158 9.58 15.69 18.44
C THR A 158 11.07 15.81 18.11
N SER A 159 11.43 16.78 17.27
CA SER A 159 12.78 16.91 16.69
C SER A 159 13.88 17.30 17.68
N SER A 160 13.53 17.88 18.83
CA SER A 160 14.49 18.20 19.91
C SER A 160 14.03 17.62 21.24
N VAL A 161 14.99 17.37 22.14
CA VAL A 161 14.69 16.86 23.49
C VAL A 161 13.81 17.84 24.26
N SER A 162 14.00 19.14 24.07
CA SER A 162 13.17 20.19 24.68
C SER A 162 11.77 20.32 24.06
N SER A 163 11.52 19.72 22.89
CA SER A 163 10.20 19.77 22.22
C SER A 163 9.09 19.04 22.99
N LEU A 164 9.46 18.26 24.02
CA LEU A 164 8.55 17.49 24.85
C LEU A 164 8.59 17.88 26.33
N GLU A 165 9.40 18.87 26.73
CA GLU A 165 9.57 19.23 28.15
C GLU A 165 8.27 19.73 28.79
N ASP A 166 7.50 20.54 28.07
CA ASP A 166 6.20 21.06 28.52
C ASP A 166 5.01 20.21 28.02
N GLU A 167 5.28 19.09 27.34
CA GLU A 167 4.22 18.25 26.78
C GLU A 167 3.58 17.40 27.88
N THR A 168 2.27 17.59 28.07
CA THR A 168 1.52 16.90 29.11
C THR A 168 0.83 15.64 28.60
N GLY A 169 0.77 15.44 27.27
CA GLY A 169 0.12 14.31 26.62
C GLY A 169 1.04 13.40 25.83
N VAL A 170 0.46 12.32 25.29
CA VAL A 170 1.13 11.44 24.33
C VAL A 170 0.79 11.87 22.91
N LYS A 171 1.79 12.36 22.16
CA LYS A 171 1.64 12.60 20.70
C LYS A 171 1.67 11.27 19.97
N MET A 172 0.65 10.96 19.18
CA MET A 172 0.54 9.72 18.44
C MET A 172 -0.08 9.98 17.07
N VAL A 173 0.40 9.24 16.07
CA VAL A 173 -0.20 9.13 14.74
C VAL A 173 -0.55 7.67 14.51
N ALA A 174 -1.79 7.41 14.08
CA ALA A 174 -2.25 6.09 13.69
C ALA A 174 -2.57 6.10 12.19
N LEU A 175 -1.93 5.20 11.44
CA LEU A 175 -2.15 5.04 10.01
C LEU A 175 -2.75 3.66 9.79
N PHE A 176 -3.99 3.61 9.30
CA PHE A 176 -4.75 2.37 9.13
C PHE A 176 -4.80 1.96 7.66
N ASP A 177 -5.00 0.67 7.44
CA ASP A 177 -5.21 0.10 6.12
C ASP A 177 -6.71 -0.12 5.85
N HIS A 178 -7.10 -0.49 4.64
CA HIS A 178 -8.46 -0.91 4.28
C HIS A 178 -9.56 0.17 4.44
N GLU A 179 -9.22 1.45 4.52
CA GLU A 179 -10.22 2.54 4.62
C GLU A 179 -11.17 2.51 3.41
N GLU A 180 -10.62 2.45 2.20
CA GLU A 180 -11.34 2.42 0.90
C GLU A 180 -12.35 1.27 0.74
N VAL A 181 -12.31 0.26 1.63
CA VAL A 181 -13.22 -0.89 1.65
C VAL A 181 -14.05 -0.97 2.95
N GLY A 182 -14.06 0.10 3.74
CA GLY A 182 -14.90 0.28 4.93
C GLY A 182 -14.21 0.01 6.28
N SER A 183 -12.87 -0.06 6.33
CA SER A 183 -12.05 -0.16 7.56
C SER A 183 -12.29 -1.39 8.46
N ASN A 184 -13.18 -2.31 8.08
CA ASN A 184 -13.55 -3.46 8.90
C ASN A 184 -12.62 -4.65 8.67
N SER A 185 -11.37 -4.50 9.09
CA SER A 185 -10.34 -5.54 9.06
C SER A 185 -9.52 -5.51 10.35
N ALA A 186 -8.63 -6.50 10.57
CA ALA A 186 -7.78 -6.52 11.76
C ALA A 186 -6.79 -5.34 11.84
N GLN A 187 -6.47 -4.74 10.69
CA GLN A 187 -5.53 -3.62 10.51
C GLN A 187 -6.22 -2.30 10.14
N GLY A 188 -7.54 -2.33 9.96
CA GLY A 188 -8.33 -1.14 9.64
C GLY A 188 -8.75 -0.35 10.87
N ALA A 189 -9.28 0.85 10.64
CA ALA A 189 -9.72 1.74 11.72
C ALA A 189 -10.91 1.17 12.53
N GLY A 190 -11.66 0.19 11.98
CA GLY A 190 -12.70 -0.53 12.69
C GLY A 190 -12.18 -1.62 13.64
N SER A 191 -10.86 -1.87 13.66
CA SER A 191 -10.23 -2.86 14.54
C SER A 191 -10.16 -2.38 16.01
N PRO A 192 -10.06 -3.31 16.98
CA PRO A 192 -9.80 -2.95 18.37
C PRO A 192 -8.37 -2.44 18.62
N VAL A 193 -7.47 -2.47 17.62
CA VAL A 193 -6.04 -2.18 17.78
C VAL A 193 -5.80 -0.81 18.42
N MET A 194 -6.57 0.20 18.02
CA MET A 194 -6.42 1.55 18.57
C MET A 194 -6.81 1.60 20.05
N VAL A 195 -7.94 0.98 20.42
CA VAL A 195 -8.43 0.93 21.80
C VAL A 195 -7.47 0.13 22.67
N ASP A 196 -6.98 -1.00 22.18
CA ASP A 196 -6.01 -1.86 22.87
C ASP A 196 -4.66 -1.14 23.05
N ALA A 197 -4.18 -0.42 22.04
CA ALA A 197 -2.96 0.38 22.12
C ALA A 197 -3.10 1.48 23.17
N LEU A 198 -4.19 2.25 23.15
CA LEU A 198 -4.47 3.29 24.14
C LEU A 198 -4.58 2.71 25.56
N SER A 199 -5.24 1.56 25.70
CA SER A 199 -5.36 0.86 26.98
C SER A 199 -4.00 0.44 27.53
N ARG A 200 -3.14 -0.13 26.70
CA ARG A 200 -1.78 -0.52 27.12
C ARG A 200 -0.90 0.68 27.46
N ILE A 201 -0.98 1.75 26.67
CA ILE A 201 -0.24 3.00 26.90
C ILE A 201 -0.69 3.62 28.22
N THR A 202 -1.99 3.84 28.41
CA THR A 202 -2.53 4.43 29.66
C THR A 202 -2.20 3.58 30.88
N SER A 203 -2.40 2.26 30.81
CA SER A 203 -2.05 1.33 31.91
C SER A 203 -0.57 1.38 32.32
N SER A 204 0.32 1.79 31.41
CA SER A 204 1.75 1.96 31.73
C SER A 204 2.04 3.17 32.62
N PHE A 205 1.14 4.16 32.68
CA PHE A 205 1.29 5.38 33.48
C PHE A 205 0.73 5.25 34.91
N GLY A 206 -0.04 4.22 35.24
CA GLY A 206 -0.47 3.94 36.61
C GLY A 206 -1.72 3.03 36.71
N PRO A 207 -1.92 2.37 37.87
CA PRO A 207 -2.97 1.36 38.06
C PRO A 207 -4.41 1.90 38.01
N ASP A 208 -4.61 3.22 38.17
CA ASP A 208 -5.94 3.86 38.22
C ASP A 208 -6.37 4.53 36.88
N SER A 209 -5.59 4.41 35.82
CA SER A 209 -5.92 5.01 34.52
C SER A 209 -7.06 4.23 33.84
N LYS A 210 -8.29 4.77 33.87
CA LYS A 210 -9.42 4.20 33.15
C LYS A 210 -9.47 4.74 31.72
N VAL A 211 -9.41 3.86 30.74
CA VAL A 211 -9.75 4.20 29.35
C VAL A 211 -11.25 4.46 29.27
N ILE A 212 -11.63 5.68 28.90
CA ILE A 212 -13.02 5.97 28.53
C ILE A 212 -13.23 5.41 27.12
N ASN A 213 -14.32 4.67 26.89
CA ASN A 213 -14.67 4.08 25.60
C ASN A 213 -14.46 5.10 24.46
N ALA A 214 -13.44 4.85 23.65
CA ALA A 214 -13.10 5.65 22.48
C ALA A 214 -13.68 4.92 21.26
N SER A 215 -14.69 5.50 20.61
CA SER A 215 -15.27 4.96 19.37
C SER A 215 -14.59 5.57 18.15
N CYS A 216 -13.92 4.75 17.33
CA CYS A 216 -13.45 5.12 15.99
C CYS A 216 -14.64 5.10 15.04
N SER A 217 -15.10 6.27 14.58
CA SER A 217 -15.88 6.37 13.35
C SER A 217 -14.94 6.84 12.23
N SER A 218 -15.13 6.32 11.02
CA SER A 218 -14.42 6.77 9.81
C SER A 218 -14.64 8.26 9.52
N ASP A 219 -15.78 8.81 9.98
CA ASP A 219 -16.18 10.19 9.70
C ASP A 219 -15.69 11.21 10.74
N ASP A 220 -15.28 10.78 11.95
CA ASP A 220 -14.88 11.70 13.01
C ASP A 220 -13.36 11.86 13.12
N SER A 221 -12.90 13.02 12.63
CA SER A 221 -11.55 13.55 12.80
C SER A 221 -11.21 13.97 14.25
N LYS A 222 -11.95 13.49 15.26
CA LYS A 222 -11.80 13.92 16.67
C LYS A 222 -11.97 12.79 17.67
N PHE A 223 -10.92 12.58 18.46
CA PHE A 223 -10.97 11.83 19.71
C PHE A 223 -10.64 12.74 20.87
N LEU A 224 -11.55 12.82 21.85
CA LEU A 224 -11.30 13.55 23.09
C LEU A 224 -11.44 12.59 24.28
N LEU A 225 -10.32 12.03 24.73
CA LEU A 225 -10.27 11.30 26.01
C LEU A 225 -10.15 12.32 27.15
N LYS A 226 -11.27 12.64 27.81
CA LYS A 226 -11.28 13.52 29.00
C LYS A 226 -11.36 12.71 30.30
N LYS A 227 -10.23 12.12 30.68
CA LYS A 227 -9.70 11.85 32.04
C LYS A 227 -8.55 10.85 31.89
N GLY A 228 -7.33 11.36 32.04
CA GLY A 228 -6.08 10.69 31.65
C GLY A 228 -5.42 11.54 30.57
N ASN A 229 -4.22 12.03 30.85
CA ASN A 229 -3.53 13.06 30.07
C ASN A 229 -3.02 12.51 28.73
N VAL A 230 -3.92 12.25 27.78
CA VAL A 230 -3.58 11.75 26.45
C VAL A 230 -4.28 12.62 25.40
N HIS A 231 -3.50 13.43 24.70
CA HIS A 231 -3.96 14.25 23.59
C HIS A 231 -3.71 13.52 22.27
N PHE A 232 -4.77 13.00 21.65
CA PHE A 232 -4.68 12.23 20.40
C PHE A 232 -4.97 13.09 19.17
N TYR A 233 -4.21 12.87 18.10
CA TYR A 233 -4.42 13.49 16.81
C TYR A 233 -4.56 12.39 15.75
N SER A 234 -5.79 12.17 15.27
CA SER A 234 -6.08 11.27 14.15
C SER A 234 -6.38 12.09 12.92
N LEU A 235 -5.77 11.76 11.79
CA LEU A 235 -6.14 12.27 10.48
C LEU A 235 -6.74 11.10 9.71
N ILE A 236 -8.06 11.10 9.63
CA ILE A 236 -8.84 10.16 8.83
C ILE A 236 -9.56 11.05 7.81
N ASP A 237 -9.22 10.80 6.54
CA ASP A 237 -9.81 11.28 5.29
C ASP A 237 -9.62 12.69 4.75
N CYS A 238 -9.37 12.69 3.43
CA CYS A 238 -9.65 13.75 2.48
C CYS A 238 -10.68 13.24 1.46
N VAL A 239 -11.96 13.13 1.82
CA VAL A 239 -13.00 12.85 0.80
C VAL A 239 -13.24 14.12 -0.03
N LEU A 240 -12.96 14.06 -1.33
CA LEU A 240 -13.51 14.99 -2.33
C LEU A 240 -15.01 14.68 -2.49
N GLN A 241 -15.85 15.20 -1.59
CA GLN A 241 -17.30 15.14 -1.79
C GLN A 241 -17.74 16.18 -2.82
N ASN A 242 -18.72 15.81 -3.66
CA ASN A 242 -19.35 16.70 -4.64
C ASN A 242 -19.72 18.05 -3.99
N ILE A 243 -19.13 19.12 -4.51
CA ILE A 243 -19.13 20.43 -3.87
C ILE A 243 -20.44 21.17 -4.20
N ASP A 244 -21.24 21.44 -3.18
CA ASP A 244 -22.32 22.43 -3.18
C ASP A 244 -21.74 23.82 -3.53
N PRO A 245 -22.38 24.64 -4.39
CA PRO A 245 -21.86 25.93 -4.82
C PRO A 245 -21.81 26.92 -3.64
N GLY A 246 -20.67 26.96 -2.96
CA GLY A 246 -20.45 27.80 -1.77
C GLY A 246 -19.35 27.31 -0.83
N ARG A 247 -18.84 26.08 -1.00
CA ARG A 247 -17.75 25.53 -0.17
C ARG A 247 -16.60 24.97 -1.03
N CYS A 248 -15.94 25.84 -1.80
CA CYS A 248 -14.60 25.52 -2.29
C CYS A 248 -13.56 25.83 -1.20
N LEU A 249 -13.32 24.87 -0.33
CA LEU A 249 -12.09 24.82 0.45
C LEU A 249 -11.55 23.40 0.36
N PHE A 250 -10.31 23.27 -0.12
CA PHE A 250 -9.45 22.14 0.25
C PHE A 250 -9.36 22.13 1.78
N PHE A 251 -10.23 21.35 2.44
CA PHE A 251 -10.04 21.04 3.84
C PHE A 251 -8.93 19.99 3.94
N CYS A 252 -7.69 20.44 3.86
CA CYS A 252 -6.64 19.80 4.64
C CYS A 252 -6.95 20.19 6.09
N ARG A 253 -7.83 19.44 6.76
CA ARG A 253 -8.29 19.77 8.11
C ARG A 253 -7.15 19.51 9.10
N TYR A 254 -6.16 20.39 9.14
CA TYR A 254 -5.34 20.60 10.32
C TYR A 254 -6.25 21.14 11.41
N SER A 255 -6.90 20.27 12.15
CA SER A 255 -7.52 20.67 13.42
C SER A 255 -6.44 20.73 14.48
N VAL A 256 -5.56 21.73 14.41
CA VAL A 256 -4.81 22.17 15.58
C VAL A 256 -5.80 22.90 16.47
N GLN A 257 -6.51 22.15 17.31
CA GLN A 257 -7.24 22.72 18.43
C GLN A 257 -6.38 22.55 19.68
N THR A 258 -5.52 23.53 19.92
CA THR A 258 -5.02 23.83 21.26
C THR A 258 -6.21 24.35 22.06
N TYR A 259 -6.77 23.52 22.93
CA TYR A 259 -7.65 24.02 23.98
C TYR A 259 -6.75 24.61 25.07
N GLY A 260 -6.55 25.93 24.99
CA GLY A 260 -6.18 26.70 26.18
C GLY A 260 -7.34 26.61 27.18
N PHE A 261 -7.00 26.43 28.46
CA PHE A 261 -7.96 26.52 29.56
C PHE A 261 -8.60 27.91 29.62
#